data_AF-A0A7X9FTL5-F1
#
_entry.id   AF-A0A7X9FTL5-F1
#
_cell.length_a   1.000
_cell.length_b   1.000
_cell.length_c   1.000
_cell.angle_alpha   90.00
_cell.angle_beta   90.00
_cell.angle_gamma   90.00
#
_symmetry.space_group_name_H-M   'P 1'
#
loop_
_entity.id
_entity.type
_entity.pdbx_description
1 polymer ?
#
loop_
_entity_poly.entity_id
_entity_poly.type
_entity_poly.pdbx_seq_one_letter_code
_entity_poly.pdbx_strand_id
1 'polypeptide(L)'
;KPKAKISRPLSGQSISADSYFVRGLYQDDIKIARVELFVDGELHTTTEKSPFALRLKMIKLKPGHHLLKTIAYDADGNIGVSNVVKITKKKA
;
A
#
# COMPACT_ATOMS: atom_id res chain seq x y z
N LYS A 1 -13.53 8.24 -10.51
CA LYS A 1 -13.22 7.57 -9.23
C LYS A 1 -11.87 6.87 -9.38
N PRO A 2 -10.92 7.09 -8.47
CA PRO A 2 -9.58 6.52 -8.57
C PRO A 2 -9.59 5.01 -8.76
N LYS A 3 -8.74 4.48 -9.63
CA LYS A 3 -8.49 3.05 -9.78
C LYS A 3 -7.07 2.71 -9.35
N ALA A 4 -6.85 2.62 -8.04
CA ALA A 4 -5.54 2.29 -7.47
C ALA A 4 -5.23 0.79 -7.61
N LYS A 5 -3.95 0.45 -7.81
CA LYS A 5 -3.46 -0.93 -7.83
C LYS A 5 -2.10 -1.01 -7.17
N ILE A 6 -1.93 -1.90 -6.19
CA ILE A 6 -0.61 -2.23 -5.66
C ILE A 6 0.10 -3.13 -6.69
N SER A 7 1.23 -2.67 -7.20
CA SER A 7 2.07 -3.41 -8.15
C SER A 7 3.25 -4.11 -7.48
N ARG A 8 3.73 -3.56 -6.34
CA ARG A 8 4.69 -4.21 -5.45
C ARG A 8 4.34 -3.93 -3.99
N PRO A 9 4.48 -4.90 -3.08
CA PRO A 9 4.98 -6.26 -3.31
C PRO A 9 4.00 -7.13 -4.11
N LEU A 10 4.48 -8.27 -4.61
CA LEU A 10 3.59 -9.29 -5.19
C LEU A 10 2.90 -10.07 -4.07
N SER A 11 1.69 -10.57 -4.32
CA SER A 11 0.99 -11.39 -3.32
C SER A 11 1.78 -12.68 -3.04
N GLY A 12 1.92 -13.04 -1.77
CA GLY A 12 2.75 -14.13 -1.28
C GLY A 12 4.22 -13.77 -1.07
N GLN A 13 4.66 -12.56 -1.42
CA GLN A 13 6.06 -12.16 -1.28
C GLN A 13 6.52 -12.18 0.18
N SER A 14 7.66 -12.84 0.42
CA SER A 14 8.34 -12.79 1.72
C SER A 14 9.34 -11.63 1.74
N ILE A 15 9.34 -10.87 2.83
CA ILE A 15 10.19 -9.69 3.01
C ILE A 15 10.99 -9.85 4.32
N SER A 16 12.32 -9.79 4.22
CA SER A 16 13.25 -9.86 5.36
C SER A 16 13.85 -8.49 5.74
N ALA A 17 13.66 -7.46 4.92
CA ALA A 17 14.18 -6.13 5.20
C ALA A 17 13.34 -5.40 6.27
N ASP A 18 13.97 -4.56 7.08
CA ASP A 18 13.30 -3.72 8.09
C ASP A 18 12.37 -2.66 7.51
N SER A 19 12.55 -2.32 6.24
CA SER A 19 11.63 -1.47 5.49
C SER A 19 11.49 -1.92 4.05
N TYR A 20 10.31 -1.70 3.48
CA TYR A 20 9.98 -2.03 2.10
C TYR A 20 9.14 -0.90 1.49
N PHE A 21 9.24 -0.67 0.19
CA PHE A 21 8.39 0.30 -0.50
C PHE A 21 7.21 -0.40 -1.17
N VAL A 22 6.01 -0.12 -0.69
CA VAL A 22 4.77 -0.50 -1.36
C VAL A 22 4.53 0.50 -2.49
N ARG A 23 4.49 0.00 -3.72
CA ARG A 23 4.37 0.80 -4.93
C ARG A 23 3.12 0.41 -5.70
N GLY A 24 2.59 1.35 -6.44
CA GLY A 24 1.45 1.09 -7.28
C GLY A 24 1.18 2.19 -8.28
N LEU A 25 0.13 1.95 -9.06
CA LEU A 25 -0.27 2.78 -10.19
C LEU A 25 -1.76 3.09 -10.08
N TYR A 26 -2.19 4.11 -10.82
CA TYR A 26 -3.58 4.43 -11.03
C TYR A 26 -3.89 4.21 -12.52
N GLN A 27 -4.96 3.49 -12.84
CA GLN A 27 -5.28 3.20 -14.25
C GLN A 27 -6.02 4.36 -14.93
N ASP A 28 -6.87 5.08 -14.21
CA ASP A 28 -7.89 5.94 -14.82
C ASP A 28 -7.93 7.37 -14.25
N ASP A 29 -7.01 7.72 -13.33
CA ASP A 29 -7.06 9.01 -12.64
C ASP A 29 -5.66 9.54 -12.32
N ILE A 30 -5.40 10.79 -12.72
CA ILE A 30 -4.10 11.46 -12.58
C ILE A 30 -4.13 12.47 -11.41
N LYS A 31 -5.33 12.84 -10.91
CA LYS A 31 -5.51 13.88 -9.87
C LYS A 31 -5.72 13.28 -8.48
N ILE A 32 -4.80 12.41 -8.07
CA ILE A 32 -4.81 11.83 -6.73
C ILE A 32 -4.30 12.86 -5.72
N ALA A 33 -5.14 13.19 -4.73
CA ALA A 33 -4.79 14.08 -3.64
C ALA A 33 -4.10 13.35 -2.50
N ARG A 34 -4.53 12.13 -2.17
CA ARG A 34 -3.98 11.34 -1.06
C ARG A 34 -4.09 9.84 -1.32
N VAL A 35 -3.11 9.09 -0.84
CA VAL A 35 -3.17 7.64 -0.67
C VAL A 35 -2.83 7.25 0.74
N GLU A 36 -3.59 6.31 1.25
CA GLU A 36 -3.43 5.70 2.56
C GLU A 36 -3.03 4.23 2.37
N LEU A 37 -1.97 3.78 3.03
CA LEU A 37 -1.61 2.37 3.15
C LEU A 37 -2.15 1.81 4.45
N PHE A 38 -2.95 0.76 4.34
CA PHE A 38 -3.43 -0.04 5.44
C PHE A 38 -2.68 -1.37 5.52
N VAL A 39 -2.36 -1.79 6.74
CA VAL A 39 -1.77 -3.09 7.07
C VAL A 39 -2.68 -3.76 8.09
N ASP A 40 -3.23 -4.93 7.75
CA ASP A 40 -4.19 -5.66 8.60
C ASP A 40 -5.42 -4.85 9.04
N GLY A 41 -5.82 -3.87 8.22
CA GLY A 41 -6.96 -2.99 8.48
C GLY A 41 -6.61 -1.71 9.24
N GLU A 42 -5.38 -1.55 9.72
CA GLU A 42 -4.92 -0.34 10.41
C GLU A 42 -4.15 0.60 9.47
N LEU A 43 -4.36 1.90 9.61
CA LEU A 43 -3.64 2.90 8.84
C LEU A 43 -2.15 2.90 9.24
N HIS A 44 -1.28 2.67 8.26
CA HIS A 44 0.16 2.58 8.49
C HIS A 44 0.92 3.83 8.08
N THR A 45 0.61 4.38 6.90
CA THR A 45 1.24 5.61 6.38
C THR A 45 0.42 6.19 5.24
N THR A 46 0.65 7.47 4.92
CA THR A 46 0.01 8.16 3.80
C THR A 46 1.04 8.77 2.84
N THR A 47 0.59 9.17 1.65
CA THR A 47 1.35 10.00 0.70
C THR A 47 0.40 10.82 -0.16
N GLU A 48 0.86 11.97 -0.62
CA GLU A 48 0.16 12.81 -1.61
C GLU A 48 0.83 12.71 -3.00
N LYS A 49 1.82 11.82 -3.15
CA LYS A 49 2.59 11.64 -4.39
C LYS A 49 1.95 10.61 -5.32
N SER A 50 1.95 10.91 -6.61
CA SER A 50 1.48 10.04 -7.70
C SER A 50 2.59 9.82 -8.73
N PRO A 51 2.89 8.57 -9.17
CA PRO A 51 2.43 7.29 -8.63
C PRO A 51 2.90 7.06 -7.18
N PHE A 52 2.14 6.30 -6.39
CA PHE A 52 2.45 6.16 -4.97
C PHE A 52 3.65 5.23 -4.72
N ALA A 53 4.50 5.65 -3.78
CA ALA A 53 5.54 4.84 -3.17
C ALA A 53 5.53 5.06 -1.65
N LEU A 54 4.90 4.14 -0.93
CA LEU A 54 4.65 4.22 0.51
C LEU A 54 5.67 3.37 1.26
N ARG A 55 6.33 3.95 2.27
CA ARG A 55 7.33 3.23 3.06
C ARG A 55 6.67 2.38 4.13
N LEU A 56 6.68 1.07 3.94
CA LEU A 56 6.27 0.07 4.92
C LEU A 56 7.42 -0.20 5.90
N LYS A 57 7.22 0.14 7.17
CA LYS A 57 8.18 -0.14 8.26
C LYS A 57 7.97 -1.56 8.75
N MET A 58 8.52 -2.53 8.02
CA MET A 58 8.43 -3.97 8.34
C MET A 58 8.89 -4.28 9.77
N ILE A 59 9.88 -3.55 10.29
CA ILE A 59 10.36 -3.72 11.66
C ILE A 59 9.24 -3.59 12.72
N LYS A 60 8.18 -2.81 12.45
CA LYS A 60 7.05 -2.62 13.36
C LYS A 60 6.02 -3.75 13.32
N LEU A 61 6.07 -4.63 12.31
CA LEU A 61 5.13 -5.73 12.17
C LEU A 61 5.59 -6.96 12.97
N LYS A 62 4.68 -7.82 13.41
CA LYS A 62 5.08 -9.12 13.99
C LYS A 62 5.52 -10.08 12.87
N PRO A 63 6.39 -11.07 13.11
CA PRO A 63 6.65 -12.11 12.12
C PRO A 63 5.34 -12.83 11.75
N GLY A 64 5.13 -13.13 10.46
CA GLY A 64 3.91 -13.78 9.98
C GLY A 64 3.31 -13.11 8.74
N HIS A 65 2.05 -13.44 8.46
CA HIS A 65 1.33 -12.91 7.31
C HIS A 65 0.69 -11.56 7.62
N HIS A 66 0.73 -10.66 6.63
CA HIS A 66 0.04 -9.36 6.69
C HIS A 66 -0.70 -9.09 5.38
N LEU A 67 -1.82 -8.38 5.48
CA LEU A 67 -2.61 -7.94 4.34
C LEU A 67 -2.39 -6.45 4.11
N LEU A 68 -1.96 -6.10 2.90
CA LEU A 68 -1.79 -4.73 2.47
C LEU A 68 -2.96 -4.30 1.58
N LYS A 69 -3.44 -3.09 1.80
CA LYS A 69 -4.48 -2.45 0.97
C LYS A 69 -4.20 -0.96 0.92
N THR A 70 -4.41 -0.32 -0.22
CA THR A 70 -4.39 1.14 -0.32
C THR A 70 -5.77 1.70 -0.61
N ILE A 71 -6.03 2.89 -0.06
CA ILE A 71 -7.19 3.70 -0.38
C ILE A 71 -6.67 5.03 -0.95
N ALA A 72 -7.10 5.36 -2.16
CA ALA A 72 -6.74 6.58 -2.87
C ALA A 72 -7.94 7.53 -2.92
N TYR A 73 -7.67 8.82 -2.75
CA TYR A 73 -8.63 9.91 -2.74
C TYR A 73 -8.24 10.90 -3.84
N ASP A 74 -9.18 11.25 -4.72
CA ASP A 74 -9.00 12.38 -5.64
C ASP A 74 -9.37 13.72 -4.98
N ALA A 75 -9.10 14.83 -5.68
CA ALA A 75 -9.40 16.18 -5.20
C ALA A 75 -10.90 16.46 -5.04
N ASP A 76 -11.76 15.68 -5.72
CA ASP A 76 -13.22 15.81 -5.67
C ASP A 76 -13.85 14.91 -4.59
N GLY A 77 -13.01 14.22 -3.80
CA GLY A 77 -13.43 13.35 -2.70
C GLY A 77 -13.86 11.94 -3.11
N ASN A 78 -13.68 11.53 -4.37
CA ASN A 78 -13.92 10.15 -4.76
C ASN A 78 -12.83 9.21 -4.23
N ILE A 79 -13.24 7.98 -3.93
CA ILE A 79 -12.39 6.96 -3.34
C ILE A 79 -12.16 5.81 -4.32
N GLY A 80 -10.92 5.32 -4.36
CA GLY A 80 -10.51 4.08 -5.03
C GLY A 80 -9.77 3.14 -4.09
N VAL A 81 -10.08 1.86 -4.16
CA VAL A 81 -9.45 0.83 -3.31
C VAL A 81 -8.60 -0.10 -4.17
N SER A 82 -7.40 -0.47 -3.71
CA SER A 82 -6.54 -1.40 -4.41
C SER A 82 -6.96 -2.86 -4.28
N ASN A 83 -6.32 -3.73 -5.06
CA ASN A 83 -6.22 -5.14 -4.73
C ASN A 83 -5.59 -5.34 -3.34
N VAL A 84 -6.00 -6.41 -2.64
CA VAL A 84 -5.37 -6.84 -1.39
C VAL A 84 -4.12 -7.66 -1.74
N VAL A 85 -3.00 -7.34 -1.09
CA VAL A 85 -1.72 -8.05 -1.27
C VAL A 85 -1.34 -8.70 0.04
N LYS A 86 -1.22 -10.04 0.06
CA LYS A 86 -0.69 -10.78 1.20
C LYS A 86 0.83 -10.76 1.14
N ILE A 87 1.50 -10.42 2.23
CA ILE A 87 2.96 -10.57 2.39
C ILE A 87 3.29 -11.45 3.59
N THR A 88 4.54 -11.90 3.66
CA THR A 88 5.06 -12.57 4.85
C THR A 88 6.28 -11.83 5.39
N LYS A 89 6.19 -11.33 6.63
CA LYS A 89 7.36 -10.88 7.38
C LYS A 89 8.12 -12.11 7.88
N LYS A 90 9.38 -12.27 7.45
CA LYS A 90 10.26 -13.31 7.99
C LYS A 90 10.65 -12.95 9.43
N LYS A 91 10.94 -13.96 10.24
CA LYS A 91 11.66 -13.74 11.51
C LYS A 91 13.04 -13.14 11.16
N ALA A 92 13.48 -12.20 11.99
CA ALA A 92 14.86 -11.74 11.96
C ALA A 92 15.79 -12.89 12.36
#